data_AF-A0A7W4P327-F1
#
_entry.id   AF-A0A7W4P327-F1
#
_cell.length_a   1.000
_cell.length_b   1.000
_cell.length_c   1.000
_cell.angle_alpha   90.00
_cell.angle_beta   90.00
_cell.angle_gamma   90.00
#
_symmetry.space_group_name_H-M   'P 1'
#
loop_
_entity.id
_entity.type
_entity.pdbx_description
1 polymer ?
#
loop_
_entity_poly.entity_id
_entity_poly.type
_entity_poly.pdbx_seq_one_letter_code
_entity_poly.pdbx_strand_id
1 'polypeptide(L)' 'MKPPPKPVPEAAMELVDRHGDAAVHVARMHRDEAQEADDAALTAYWNAILETVQYFLEEDPKRVS' A
#
# COMPACT_ATOMS: atom_id res chain seq x y z
N MET A 1 -4.62 -22.95 -2.84
CA MET A 1 -4.40 -21.76 -3.69
C MET A 1 -4.53 -20.54 -2.81
N LYS A 2 -3.58 -19.59 -2.86
CA LYS A 2 -3.73 -18.29 -2.18
C LYS A 2 -4.80 -17.47 -2.94
N PRO A 3 -5.64 -16.68 -2.26
CA PRO A 3 -6.57 -15.80 -2.94
C PRO A 3 -5.81 -14.79 -3.81
N PRO A 4 -6.39 -14.35 -4.94
CA PRO A 4 -5.79 -13.29 -5.73
C PRO A 4 -5.67 -12.00 -4.90
N PRO A 5 -4.64 -11.18 -5.15
CA PRO A 5 -4.52 -9.88 -4.49
C PRO A 5 -5.75 -9.02 -4.79
N LYS A 6 -6.18 -8.25 -3.79
CA LYS A 6 -7.28 -7.27 -3.94
C LYS A 6 -6.91 -6.19 -4.96
N PRO A 7 -7.90 -5.50 -5.55
CA PRO A 7 -7.62 -4.31 -6.35
C PRO A 7 -6.83 -3.27 -5.56
N VAL A 8 -5.89 -2.60 -6.22
CA VAL A 8 -4.97 -1.63 -5.59
C VAL A 8 -5.71 -0.52 -4.80
N PRO A 9 -6.75 0.15 -5.36
CA PRO A 9 -7.43 1.21 -4.61
C PRO A 9 -8.11 0.71 -3.33
N GLU A 10 -8.74 -0.46 -3.37
CA GLU A 10 -9.42 -1.05 -2.22
C GLU A 10 -8.41 -1.43 -1.12
N ALA A 11 -7.32 -2.11 -1.51
CA ALA A 11 -6.29 -2.51 -0.56
C ALA A 11 -5.54 -1.31 0.04
N ALA A 12 -5.27 -0.26 -0.75
CA ALA A 12 -4.65 0.97 -0.27
C ALA A 12 -5.55 1.70 0.73
N MET A 13 -6.85 1.81 0.44
CA MET A 13 -7.82 2.43 1.33
C MET A 13 -7.93 1.65 2.65
N GLU A 14 -8.04 0.33 2.61
CA GLU A 14 -8.04 -0.51 3.82
C GLU A 14 -6.77 -0.33 4.67
N LEU A 15 -5.62 -0.13 4.01
CA LEU A 15 -4.35 0.10 4.69
C LEU A 15 -4.36 1.46 5.41
N VAL A 16 -4.83 2.51 4.74
CA VAL A 16 -4.97 3.86 5.32
C VAL A 16 -5.98 3.86 6.45
N ASP A 17 -7.15 3.25 6.28
CA ASP A 17 -8.18 3.19 7.33
C ASP A 17 -7.69 2.49 8.60
N ARG A 18 -6.86 1.45 8.44
CA ARG A 18 -6.35 0.66 9.57
C ARG A 18 -5.12 1.28 10.25
N HIS A 19 -4.23 1.89 9.48
CA HIS A 19 -2.91 2.29 9.95
C HIS A 19 -2.67 3.81 9.90
N GLY A 20 -3.57 4.58 9.29
CA GLY A 20 -3.41 6.01 9.04
C GLY A 20 -2.07 6.31 8.38
N ASP A 21 -1.35 7.28 8.92
CA ASP A 21 -0.02 7.70 8.48
C ASP A 21 1.02 6.58 8.39
N ALA A 22 0.88 5.52 9.21
CA ALA A 22 1.79 4.39 9.21
C ALA A 22 1.60 3.46 8.00
N ALA A 23 0.53 3.65 7.21
CA ALA A 23 0.22 2.83 6.04
C ALA A 23 1.38 2.79 5.03
N VAL A 24 2.07 3.93 4.81
CA VAL A 24 3.23 3.99 3.92
C VAL A 24 4.36 3.07 4.38
N HIS A 25 4.62 3.01 5.69
CA HIS A 25 5.66 2.15 6.23
C HIS A 25 5.30 0.66 6.07
N VAL A 26 4.04 0.29 6.34
CA VAL A 26 3.54 -1.08 6.19
C VAL A 26 3.64 -1.54 4.73
N ALA A 27 3.19 -0.72 3.78
CA ALA A 27 3.28 -1.07 2.36
C ALA A 27 4.73 -1.18 1.85
N ARG A 28 5.67 -0.36 2.39
CA ARG A 28 7.11 -0.48 2.07
C ARG A 28 7.69 -1.79 2.57
N MET A 29 7.35 -2.21 3.79
CA MET A 29 7.82 -3.47 4.36
C MET A 29 7.43 -4.66 3.48
N HIS A 30 6.18 -4.74 3.04
CA HIS A 30 5.74 -5.82 2.16
C HIS A 30 6.33 -5.77 0.75
N ARG A 31 6.59 -4.56 0.23
CA ARG A 31 7.32 -4.36 -1.02
C ARG A 31 8.75 -4.87 -0.91
N ASP A 32 9.43 -4.59 0.20
CA ASP A 32 10.79 -5.07 0.48
C ASP A 32 10.82 -6.60 0.61
N GLU A 33 9.87 -7.19 1.36
CA GLU A 33 9.71 -8.66 1.46
C GLU A 33 9.49 -9.32 0.09
N ALA A 34 8.69 -8.69 -0.79
CA ALA A 34 8.46 -9.19 -2.14
C ALA A 34 9.71 -9.11 -3.02
N GLN A 35 10.52 -8.06 -2.86
CA GLN A 35 11.81 -7.92 -3.55
C GLN A 35 12.81 -8.95 -3.06
N GLU A 36 12.91 -9.18 -1.75
CA GLU A 36 13.78 -10.21 -1.18
C GLU A 36 13.39 -11.63 -1.63
N ALA A 37 12.12 -11.83 -1.96
CA ALA A 37 11.59 -13.09 -2.49
C ALA A 37 11.69 -13.21 -4.04
N ASP A 38 12.28 -12.23 -4.74
CA ASP A 38 12.32 -12.13 -6.21
C ASP A 38 10.92 -12.19 -6.87
N ASP A 39 9.87 -11.79 -6.14
CA ASP A 39 8.49 -11.78 -6.66
C ASP A 39 8.21 -10.43 -7.34
N ALA A 40 8.49 -10.36 -8.64
CA ALA A 40 8.29 -9.16 -9.44
C ALA A 40 6.82 -8.70 -9.49
N ALA A 41 5.86 -9.65 -9.43
CA ALA A 41 4.43 -9.33 -9.49
C ALA A 41 3.97 -8.69 -8.18
N LEU A 42 4.34 -9.27 -7.02
CA LEU A 42 4.04 -8.65 -5.73
C LEU A 42 4.80 -7.33 -5.54
N THR A 43 6.04 -7.24 -6.02
CA THR A 43 6.80 -5.99 -5.97
C THR A 43 6.07 -4.87 -6.71
N ALA A 44 5.62 -5.13 -7.95
CA ALA A 44 4.87 -4.16 -8.74
C ALA A 44 3.53 -3.80 -8.08
N TYR A 45 2.84 -4.79 -7.52
CA TYR A 45 1.59 -4.58 -6.79
C TYR A 45 1.79 -3.65 -5.58
N TRP A 46 2.78 -3.91 -4.73
CA TRP A 46 3.02 -3.07 -3.55
C TRP A 46 3.56 -1.69 -3.89
N ASN A 47 4.28 -1.52 -5.00
CA ASN A 47 4.61 -0.18 -5.52
C ASN A 47 3.34 0.61 -5.88
N ALA A 48 2.37 0.00 -6.56
CA ALA A 48 1.10 0.66 -6.88
C ALA A 48 0.28 0.98 -5.62
N ILE A 49 0.29 0.09 -4.61
CA ILE A 49 -0.30 0.37 -3.29
C ILE A 49 0.36 1.59 -2.65
N LEU A 50 1.70 1.68 -2.68
CA LEU A 50 2.43 2.80 -2.09
C LEU A 50 2.03 4.15 -2.70
N GLU A 51 1.98 4.24 -4.02
CA GLU A 51 1.55 5.46 -4.74
C GLU A 51 0.12 5.84 -4.34
N THR A 52 -0.78 4.86 -4.27
CA THR A 52 -2.19 5.09 -3.95
C THR A 52 -2.41 5.48 -2.49
N VAL A 53 -1.69 4.86 -1.55
CA VAL A 53 -1.69 5.23 -0.13
C VAL A 53 -1.20 6.67 0.05
N GLN A 54 -0.12 7.05 -0.64
CA GLN A 54 0.39 8.43 -0.61
C GLN A 54 -0.65 9.42 -1.11
N TYR A 55 -1.28 9.13 -2.25
CA TYR A 55 -2.36 9.94 -2.78
C TYR A 55 -3.50 10.13 -1.77
N PHE A 56 -3.99 9.06 -1.14
CA PHE A 56 -5.06 9.16 -0.15
C PHE A 56 -4.67 9.95 1.10
N LEU A 57 -3.42 9.83 1.56
CA LEU A 57 -2.93 10.55 2.74
C LEU A 57 -2.62 12.02 2.45
N GLU A 58 -2.33 12.39 1.21
CA GLU A 58 -2.13 13.77 0.75
C GLU A 58 -3.45 14.49 0.52
N GLU A 59 -4.46 13.78 0.02
CA GLU A 59 -5.81 14.32 -0.22
C GLU A 59 -6.66 14.37 1.05
N ASP A 60 -6.22 13.83 2.20
CA ASP A 60 -6.95 13.94 3.47
C ASP A 60 -6.90 15.39 3.98
N PRO A 61 -8.03 16.13 3.97
CA PRO A 61 -8.07 17.54 4.38
C PRO A 61 -7.71 17.75 5.86
N LYS A 62 -7.66 16.71 6.70
CA LYS A 62 -7.31 16.81 8.12
C LYS A 62 -5.82 17.00 8.39
N ARG A 63 -4.93 16.78 7.41
CA ARG A 63 -3.48 16.99 7.56
C ARG A 63 -3.00 18.39 7.19
N VAL A 64 -3.84 19.18 6.51
CA VAL A 64 -3.48 20.52 5.98
C VAL A 64 -4.05 21.68 6.83
N SER A 65 -4.68 21.38 7.98
CA SER A 65 -5.30 22.36 8.89
C SER A 65 -4.71 22.33 10.29
#